data_AF-A0A1V6HYP7-F1
#
_entry.id   AF-A0A1V6HYP7-F1
#
_cell.length_a   1.000
_cell.length_b   1.000
_cell.length_c   1.000
_cell.angle_alpha   90.00
_cell.angle_beta   90.00
_cell.angle_gamma   90.00
#
_symmetry.space_group_name_H-M   'P 1'
#
loop_
_entity.id
_entity.type
_entity.pdbx_description
1 polymer ?
#
loop_
_entity_poly.entity_id
_entity_poly.type
_entity_poly.pdbx_seq_one_letter_code
_entity_poly.pdbx_strand_id
1 'polypeptide(L)' 'MYQIISLHTGQPFDKVERDGDRDFWMRSDEAKEYGMIDEVLSRTK' A
#
# COMPACT_ATOMS: atom_id res chain seq x y z
N MET A 1 12.19 -1.41 -8.40
CA MET A 1 10.99 -0.73 -7.88
C MET A 1 10.19 -1.66 -6.97
N TYR A 2 9.58 -2.73 -7.49
CA TYR A 2 8.66 -3.60 -6.72
C TYR A 2 9.30 -4.35 -5.54
N GLN A 3 10.60 -4.67 -5.60
CA GLN A 3 11.32 -5.27 -4.47
C GLN A 3 11.37 -4.35 -3.24
N ILE A 4 11.52 -3.04 -3.45
CA ILE A 4 11.56 -2.05 -2.37
C ILE A 4 10.17 -1.92 -1.74
N ILE A 5 9.13 -1.81 -2.57
CA ILE A 5 7.76 -1.72 -2.11
C ILE A 5 7.39 -2.97 -1.30
N SER A 6 7.65 -4.16 -1.84
CA SER A 6 7.41 -5.44 -1.15
C SER A 6 8.13 -5.51 0.21
N LEU A 7 9.38 -5.05 0.30
CA LEU A 7 10.14 -5.03 1.55
C LEU A 7 9.51 -4.11 2.61
N HIS A 8 9.05 -2.93 2.22
CA HIS A 8 8.53 -1.93 3.16
C HIS A 8 7.06 -2.14 3.51
N THR A 9 6.24 -2.66 2.59
CA THR A 9 4.82 -2.94 2.85
C THR A 9 4.59 -4.31 3.47
N GLY A 10 5.58 -5.20 3.40
CA GLY A 10 5.44 -6.61 3.80
C GLY A 10 4.59 -7.44 2.84
N GLN A 11 4.17 -6.88 1.70
CA GLN A 11 3.38 -7.59 0.71
C GLN A 11 4.26 -8.50 -0.16
N PRO A 12 3.76 -9.66 -0.61
CA PRO A 12 4.48 -10.53 -1.54
C PRO A 12 4.83 -9.79 -2.84
N PHE A 13 6.01 -10.06 -3.39
CA PHE A 13 6.49 -9.45 -4.64
C PHE A 13 5.48 -9.57 -5.78
N ASP A 14 4.92 -10.78 -6.01
CA ASP A 14 3.97 -11.05 -7.08
C ASP A 14 2.67 -10.23 -6.96
N LYS A 15 2.28 -9.87 -5.73
CA LYS A 15 1.11 -9.04 -5.47
C LYS A 15 1.41 -7.59 -5.84
N VAL A 16 2.54 -7.06 -5.37
CA VAL A 16 3.00 -5.70 -5.66
C VAL A 16 3.23 -5.50 -7.16
N GLU A 17 3.76 -6.50 -7.84
CA GLU A 17 3.98 -6.45 -9.29
C GLU A 17 2.65 -6.40 -10.06
N ARG A 18 1.66 -7.24 -9.69
CA ARG A 18 0.33 -7.22 -10.29
C ARG A 18 -0.43 -5.91 -10.02
N ASP A 19 -0.37 -5.43 -8.78
CA ASP A 19 -1.04 -4.19 -8.38
C ASP A 19 -0.36 -2.96 -9.02
N GLY A 20 0.92 -3.07 -9.37
CA GLY A 20 1.70 -2.02 -10.04
C GLY A 20 1.68 -2.05 -11.57
N ASP A 21 1.11 -3.09 -12.20
CA ASP A 21 1.01 -3.20 -13.66
C ASP A 21 0.09 -2.11 -14.26
N ARG A 22 -0.87 -1.63 -13.47
CA ARG A 22 -1.76 -0.50 -13.80
C ARG A 22 -1.91 0.45 -12.61
N ASP A 23 -2.53 1.60 -12.87
CA ASP A 23 -2.91 2.53 -11.80
C ASP A 23 -3.85 1.86 -10.80
N PHE A 24 -3.34 1.62 -9.60
CA PHE A 24 -4.10 1.05 -8.48
C PHE A 24 -4.35 2.10 -7.42
N TRP A 25 -5.53 2.71 -7.47
CA TRP A 25 -5.96 3.73 -6.52
C TRP A 25 -6.51 3.08 -5.25
N MET A 26 -5.92 3.42 -4.11
CA MET A 26 -6.33 2.94 -2.80
C MET A 26 -6.96 4.07 -2.00
N ARG A 27 -8.01 3.75 -1.24
CA ARG A 27 -8.49 4.61 -0.15
C ARG A 27 -7.50 4.58 1.00
N SER A 28 -7.61 5.54 1.92
CA SER A 28 -6.67 5.68 3.03
C SER A 28 -6.64 4.47 3.95
N ASP A 29 -7.79 3.84 4.19
CA ASP A 29 -7.92 2.58 4.93
C ASP A 29 -7.25 1.42 4.21
N GLU A 30 -7.49 1.29 2.90
CA GLU A 30 -6.86 0.25 2.07
C GLU A 30 -5.34 0.41 2.02
N ALA A 31 -4.84 1.65 1.89
CA ALA A 31 -3.40 1.93 1.90
C ALA A 31 -2.75 1.55 3.24
N LYS A 32 -3.46 1.73 4.35
CA LYS A 32 -3.00 1.32 5.68
C LYS A 32 -2.95 -0.20 5.81
N GLU A 33 -4.00 -0.90 5.39
CA GLU A 33 -4.03 -2.37 5.41
C GLU A 33 -3.00 -2.98 4.45
N TYR A 34 -2.74 -2.32 3.33
CA TYR A 34 -1.69 -2.72 2.39
C TYR A 34 -0.28 -2.58 2.98
N GLY A 35 -0.10 -1.77 4.03
CA GLY A 35 1.21 -1.44 4.60
C GLY A 35 1.93 -0.30 3.90
N MET A 36 1.22 0.49 3.09
CA MET A 36 1.79 1.69 2.44
C MET A 36 1.91 2.88 3.39
N ILE A 37 1.07 2.93 4.43
CA ILE A 37 1.07 3.99 5.45
C ILE A 37 0.79 3.38 6.83
N ASP A 38 1.32 3.99 7.89
CA ASP A 38 1.16 3.47 9.27
C ASP A 38 -0.19 3.86 9.90
N GLU A 39 -0.66 5.09 9.65
CA GLU A 39 -1.87 5.62 10.27
C GLU A 39 -2.63 6.59 9.34
N VAL A 40 -3.96 6.58 9.46
CA VAL A 40 -4.85 7.55 8.82
C VAL A 40 -5.30 8.57 9.87
N LEU A 41 -4.86 9.81 9.73
CA LEU A 41 -5.25 10.88 10.66
C LEU A 41 -6.67 11.37 10.33
N SER A 42 -7.60 11.17 11.26
CA SER A 42 -8.94 11.79 11.19
C SER A 42 -9.02 12.97 12.14
N ARG A 43 -9.56 14.10 11.67
CA ARG A 43 -9.86 15.23 12.53
C ARG A 43 -11.15 14.97 13.29
N THR A 44 -11.04 14.44 14.49
CA THR A 44 -12.16 14.41 15.45
C THR A 44 -12.48 15.84 15.86
N LYS A 45 -13.74 16.26 15.70
CA LYS A 45 -14.23 17.57 16.15
C LYS A 45 -14.46 17.59 17.65
#